data_AF-A0A351C879-F1
#
_entry.id   AF-A0A351C879-F1
#
_cell.length_a   1.000
_cell.length_b   1.000
_cell.length_c   1.000
_cell.angle_alpha   90.00
_cell.angle_beta   90.00
_cell.angle_gamma   90.00
#
_symmetry.space_group_name_H-M   'P 1'
#
loop_
_entity.id
_entity.type
_entity.pdbx_description
1 polymer ?
#
loop_
_entity_poly.entity_id
_entity_poly.type
_entity_poly.pdbx_seq_one_letter_code
_entity_poly.pdbx_strand_id
1 'polypeptide(L)' 'MADLLRAILSILIPPVGVFFKVGFGMHFWLNILLTIFGYNPGLVHAIWILASNK' A
#
# COMPACT_ATOMS: atom_id res chain seq x y z
N MET A 1 -7.90 5.57 -15.04
CA MET A 1 -8.33 6.71 -14.17
C MET A 1 -8.21 6.39 -12.68
N ALA A 2 -8.43 5.14 -12.24
CA ALA A 2 -8.25 4.74 -10.83
C ALA A 2 -6.78 4.64 -10.37
N ASP A 3 -5.82 4.58 -11.31
CA ASP A 3 -4.40 4.35 -11.00
C ASP A 3 -3.72 5.58 -10.40
N LEU A 4 -4.08 6.78 -10.87
CA LEU A 4 -3.58 8.04 -10.30
C LEU A 4 -4.10 8.25 -8.87
N LEU A 5 -5.39 7.96 -8.63
CA LEU A 5 -5.99 8.07 -7.32
C LEU A 5 -5.36 7.08 -6.32
N ARG A 6 -5.10 5.83 -6.73
CA ARG A 6 -4.37 4.86 -5.90
C ARG A 6 -2.92 5.25 -5.65
N ALA A 7 -2.23 5.84 -6.63
CA ALA A 7 -0.87 6.32 -6.46
C ALA A 7 -0.81 7.44 -5.40
N ILE A 8 -1.72 8.42 -5.49
CA ILE A 8 -1.81 9.52 -4.51
C ILE A 8 -2.19 8.99 -3.12
N LEU A 9 -3.18 8.09 -3.04
CA LEU A 9 -3.60 7.48 -1.78
C LEU A 9 -2.51 6.60 -1.16
N SER A 10 -1.73 5.87 -1.96
CA SER A 10 -0.61 5.04 -1.48
C SER A 10 0.54 5.87 -0.92
N ILE A 11 0.73 7.09 -1.42
CA ILE A 11 1.77 8.01 -0.94
C ILE A 11 1.34 8.78 0.31
N LEU A 12 0.06 9.12 0.44
CA LEU A 12 -0.45 9.84 1.61
C LEU A 12 -0.82 8.91 2.77
N ILE A 13 -1.41 7.75 2.43
CA ILE A 13 -1.90 6.73 3.35
C ILE A 13 -1.60 5.34 2.74
N PRO A 14 -0.34 4.86 2.84
CA PRO A 14 0.08 3.58 2.27
C PRO A 14 -0.85 2.39 2.53
N PRO A 15 -1.39 2.18 3.76
CA PRO A 15 -2.28 1.04 4.00
C PRO A 15 -3.61 1.13 3.23
N VAL A 16 -4.10 2.33 2.93
CA VAL A 16 -5.34 2.51 2.16
C VAL A 16 -5.12 2.20 0.68
N GLY A 17 -4.00 2.64 0.10
CA GLY A 17 -3.64 2.31 -1.29
C GLY A 17 -3.49 0.80 -1.51
N VAL A 18 -2.85 0.11 -0.55
CA VAL A 18 -2.70 -1.35 -0.53
C VAL A 18 -4.04 -2.03 -0.32
N PHE A 19 -4.87 -1.55 0.60
CA PHE A 19 -6.21 -2.09 0.84
C PHE A 19 -7.08 -2.13 -0.41
N PHE A 20 -7.09 -1.07 -1.21
CA PHE A 20 -7.83 -1.04 -2.46
C PHE A 20 -7.25 -1.97 -3.54
N LYS A 21 -6.03 -2.51 -3.38
CA LYS A 21 -5.36 -3.41 -4.33
C LYS A 21 -5.40 -4.87 -3.94
N VAL A 22 -5.23 -5.19 -2.68
CA VAL A 22 -5.22 -6.57 -2.18
C VAL A 22 -6.39 -6.90 -1.25
N GLY A 23 -7.22 -5.92 -0.89
CA GLY A 23 -8.31 -6.09 0.08
C GLY A 23 -7.79 -6.33 1.50
N PHE A 24 -8.59 -7.05 2.31
CA PHE A 24 -8.22 -7.53 3.66
C PHE A 24 -7.29 -8.75 3.63
N GLY A 25 -6.26 -8.71 2.79
CA GLY A 25 -5.29 -9.78 2.64
C GLY A 25 -4.13 -9.69 3.64
N MET A 26 -3.29 -10.73 3.65
CA MET A 26 -2.06 -10.77 4.45
C MET A 26 -1.11 -9.60 4.13
N HIS A 27 -1.09 -9.14 2.89
CA HIS A 27 -0.33 -7.97 2.44
C HIS A 27 -0.80 -6.64 3.08
N PHE A 28 -2.09 -6.49 3.37
CA PHE A 28 -2.61 -5.31 4.06
C PHE A 28 -2.14 -5.24 5.51
N TRP A 29 -2.22 -6.37 6.23
CA TRP A 29 -1.71 -6.49 7.59
C TRP A 29 -0.19 -6.29 7.65
N LEU A 30 0.54 -6.81 6.66
CA LEU A 30 1.98 -6.60 6.56
C LEU A 30 2.32 -5.12 6.36
N ASN A 31 1.57 -4.41 5.49
CA ASN A 31 1.76 -2.98 5.30
C ASN A 31 1.51 -2.19 6.58
N ILE A 32 0.45 -2.51 7.34
CA ILE A 32 0.18 -1.89 8.65
C ILE A 32 1.35 -2.12 9.61
N LEU A 33 1.84 -3.36 9.72
CA LEU A 33 2.94 -3.70 10.60
C LEU A 33 4.24 -2.96 10.21
N LEU A 34 4.53 -2.88 8.92
CA LEU A 34 5.67 -2.11 8.39
C LEU A 34 5.50 -0.62 8.70
N THR A 35 4.30 -0.06 8.54
CA THR A 35 4.02 1.37 8.82
C THR A 35 4.22 1.70 10.30
N ILE A 36 3.92 0.76 11.21
CA ILE A 36 4.17 0.89 12.66
C ILE A 36 5.68 0.79 12.97
N PHE A 37 6.41 -0.09 12.29
CA PHE A 37 7.87 -0.21 12.43
C PHE A 37 8.66 0.93 11.76
N GLY A 38 8.02 1.66 10.84
CA GLY A 38 8.57 2.83 10.17
C GLY A 38 7.77 3.17 8.91
N TYR A 39 7.55 4.47 8.67
CA TYR A 39 6.80 4.90 7.50
C TYR A 39 7.44 4.47 6.16
N ASN A 40 8.78 4.55 6.06
CA ASN A 40 9.53 4.20 4.85
C ASN A 40 9.34 2.75 4.38
N PRO A 41 9.50 1.70 5.22
CA PRO A 41 9.26 0.33 4.77
C PRO A 41 7.80 0.11 4.34
N GLY A 42 6.82 0.73 5.03
CA GLY A 42 5.40 0.66 4.63
C GLY A 42 5.14 1.27 3.25
N LEU A 43 5.78 2.41 2.95
CA LEU A 43 5.70 3.08 1.65
C LEU A 43 6.31 2.24 0.53
N VAL A 44 7.51 1.68 0.72
CA VAL A 44 8.17 0.81 -0.27
C VAL A 44 7.32 -0.42 -0.57
N HIS A 45 6.77 -1.06 0.46
CA HIS A 45 5.88 -2.21 0.29
C HIS A 45 4.60 -1.83 -0.48
N ALA A 46 4.02 -0.65 -0.18
CA ALA A 46 2.83 -0.16 -0.86
C ALA A 46 3.08 0.11 -2.35
N ILE A 47 4.22 0.72 -2.69
CA ILE A 47 4.64 0.97 -4.08
C ILE A 47 4.89 -0.34 -4.81
N TRP A 48 5.54 -1.32 -4.16
CA TRP A 48 5.79 -2.63 -4.75
C TRP A 48 4.50 -3.40 -5.06
N ILE A 49 3.52 -3.37 -4.14
CA ILE A 49 2.19 -3.96 -4.36
C ILE A 49 1.44 -3.24 -5.49
N LEU A 50 1.58 -1.91 -5.60
CA LEU A 50 0.91 -1.14 -6.65
C LEU A 50 1.52 -1.40 -8.03
N ALA A 51 2.85 -1.54 -8.10
CA ALA A 51 3.58 -1.89 -9.32
C ALA A 51 3.41 -3.37 -9.72
N SER A 52 3.13 -4.25 -8.75
CA SER A 52 2.88 -5.66 -8.99
C SER A 52 1.51 -5.85 -9.67
N ASN A 53 1.53 -6.32 -10.92
CA ASN A 53 0.36 -6.49 -11.78
C ASN A 53 -0.36 -7.84 -11.52
N LYS A 54 -0.67 -8.13 -10.26
CA LYS A 54 -1.67 -9.14 -9.88
C LYS A 54 -2.95 -8.48 -9.39
#